data_AF-A0A6B0Z2D4-F1
#
_entry.id   AF-A0A6B0Z2D4-F1
#
_cell.length_a   1.000
_cell.length_b   1.000
_cell.length_c   1.000
_cell.angle_alpha   90.00
_cell.angle_beta   90.00
_cell.angle_gamma   90.00
#
_symmetry.space_group_name_H-M   'P 1'
#
loop_
_entity.id
_entity.type
_entity.pdbx_description
1 polymer ?
#
loop_
_entity_poly.entity_id
_entity_poly.type
_entity_poly.pdbx_seq_one_letter_code
_entity_poly.pdbx_strand_id
1 'polypeptide(L)'
;MIPTQRSEIVYDVVVVGAGAAGVGVGVALRHAGIENFVICDRHTVGASFASWPAETRFITPSFPTNSIGMLDLNSIAIKTSPGFSLEVERP
;
A
#
# COMPACT_ATOMS: atom_id res chain seq x y z
N MET A 1 10.71 -16.27 -39.50
CA MET A 1 10.50 -16.20 -38.04
C MET A 1 11.12 -14.89 -37.57
N ILE A 2 10.29 -13.89 -37.25
CA ILE A 2 10.78 -12.57 -36.82
C ILE A 2 11.18 -12.71 -35.34
N PRO A 3 12.41 -12.34 -34.92
CA PRO A 3 12.78 -12.38 -33.51
C PRO A 3 11.97 -11.29 -32.79
N THR A 4 11.12 -11.69 -31.86
CA THR A 4 10.47 -10.75 -30.95
C THR A 4 11.58 -10.16 -30.05
N GLN A 5 12.05 -8.95 -30.34
CA GLN A 5 12.90 -8.24 -29.39
C GLN A 5 12.07 -7.98 -28.12
N ARG A 6 12.34 -8.73 -27.06
CA ARG A 6 11.86 -8.35 -25.73
C ARG A 6 12.67 -7.15 -25.29
N SER A 7 12.03 -5.99 -25.15
CA SER A 7 12.61 -4.92 -24.34
C SER A 7 12.71 -5.43 -22.91
N GLU A 8 13.92 -5.61 -22.40
CA GLU A 8 14.12 -5.89 -20.97
C GLU A 8 13.78 -4.61 -20.20
N ILE A 9 12.68 -4.64 -19.46
CA ILE A 9 12.33 -3.56 -18.54
C ILE A 9 13.17 -3.76 -17.29
N VAL A 10 14.10 -2.84 -17.05
CA VAL A 10 14.94 -2.83 -15.85
C VAL A 10 14.34 -1.84 -14.86
N TYR A 11 13.96 -2.33 -13.68
CA TYR A 11 13.47 -1.52 -12.57
C TYR A 11 14.60 -1.26 -11.57
N ASP A 12 14.61 -0.08 -10.96
CA ASP A 12 15.56 0.25 -9.88
C ASP A 12 15.21 -0.51 -8.60
N VAL A 13 13.91 -0.75 -8.37
CA VAL A 13 13.38 -1.46 -7.21
C VAL A 13 12.22 -2.37 -7.62
N VAL A 14 12.21 -3.59 -7.07
CA VAL A 14 11.08 -4.52 -7.13
C VAL A 14 10.60 -4.78 -5.70
N VAL A 15 9.36 -4.42 -5.41
CA VAL A 15 8.71 -4.72 -4.13
C VAL A 15 7.87 -5.98 -4.30
N VAL A 16 8.14 -7.01 -3.50
CA VAL A 16 7.39 -8.28 -3.55
C VAL A 16 6.35 -8.31 -2.44
N GLY A 17 5.08 -8.29 -2.83
CA GLY A 17 3.90 -8.22 -1.98
C GLY A 17 3.25 -6.84 -2.01
N ALA A 18 1.96 -6.76 -2.32
CA ALA A 18 1.14 -5.54 -2.31
C ALA A 18 0.17 -5.50 -1.12
N GLY A 19 0.64 -5.96 0.05
CA GLY A 19 -0.02 -5.68 1.33
C GLY A 19 0.27 -4.26 1.83
N ALA A 20 -0.18 -3.95 3.05
CA ALA A 20 0.02 -2.62 3.68
C ALA A 20 1.50 -2.18 3.66
N ALA A 21 2.42 -3.09 3.99
CA ALA A 21 3.86 -2.82 3.97
C ALA A 21 4.38 -2.50 2.56
N GLY A 22 4.04 -3.32 1.56
CA GLY A 22 4.53 -3.13 0.20
C GLY A 22 4.02 -1.86 -0.46
N VAL A 23 2.73 -1.53 -0.27
CA VAL A 23 2.15 -0.26 -0.73
C VAL A 23 2.80 0.92 0.01
N GLY A 24 3.01 0.81 1.33
CA GLY A 24 3.71 1.83 2.12
C GLY A 24 5.14 2.09 1.63
N VAL A 25 5.88 1.02 1.27
CA VAL A 25 7.19 1.15 0.62
C VAL A 25 7.09 1.87 -0.72
N GLY A 26 6.09 1.54 -1.54
CA GLY A 26 5.85 2.26 -2.81
C GLY A 26 5.62 3.76 -2.61
N VAL A 27 4.88 4.16 -1.58
CA VAL A 27 4.68 5.57 -1.21
C VAL A 27 6.01 6.21 -0.77
N ALA A 28 6.78 5.52 0.07
CA ALA A 28 8.08 6.01 0.53
C ALA A 28 9.09 6.18 -0.63
N LEU A 29 9.13 5.24 -1.58
CA LEU A 29 9.97 5.33 -2.78
C LEU A 29 9.64 6.58 -3.59
N ARG A 30 8.35 6.85 -3.83
CA ARG A 30 7.93 8.08 -4.52
C ARG A 30 8.32 9.34 -3.76
N HIS A 31 8.14 9.37 -2.44
CA HIS A 31 8.58 10.52 -1.63
C HIS A 31 10.10 10.72 -1.64
N ALA A 32 10.88 9.66 -1.84
CA ALA A 32 12.33 9.72 -2.01
C ALA A 32 12.78 10.07 -3.45
N GLY A 33 11.85 10.29 -4.38
CA GLY A 33 12.15 10.60 -5.79
C GLY A 33 12.48 9.37 -6.65
N ILE A 34 12.21 8.15 -6.17
CA ILE A 34 12.39 6.92 -6.93
C ILE A 34 11.07 6.59 -7.63
N GLU A 35 11.04 6.72 -8.96
CA GLU A 35 9.83 6.52 -9.76
C GLU A 35 9.84 5.23 -10.59
N ASN A 36 11.03 4.71 -10.94
CA ASN A 36 11.18 3.49 -11.73
C ASN A 36 11.19 2.24 -10.85
N PHE A 37 10.03 1.90 -10.28
CA PHE A 37 9.84 0.70 -9.49
C PHE A 37 8.53 0.00 -9.81
N VAL A 38 8.43 -1.27 -9.41
CA VAL A 38 7.22 -2.07 -9.54
C VAL A 38 6.91 -2.78 -8.23
N ILE A 39 5.61 -2.95 -7.94
CA ILE A 39 5.12 -3.76 -6.83
C ILE A 39 4.40 -4.97 -7.43
N CYS A 40 4.82 -6.17 -7.08
CA CYS A 40 4.26 -7.42 -7.59
C CYS A 40 3.60 -8.19 -6.45
N ASP A 41 2.33 -8.57 -6.62
CA ASP A 41 1.63 -9.46 -5.69
C ASP A 41 1.16 -10.72 -6.41
N ARG A 42 1.05 -11.82 -5.66
CA ARG A 42 0.56 -13.10 -6.20
C ARG A 42 -0.93 -13.05 -6.54
N HIS A 43 -1.71 -12.25 -5.80
CA HIS A 43 -3.15 -12.19 -5.90
C HIS A 43 -3.60 -10.78 -6.29
N THR A 44 -3.77 -9.90 -5.31
CA THR A 44 -4.26 -8.53 -5.49
C THR A 44 -3.76 -7.66 -4.33
N VAL A 45 -3.86 -6.35 -4.48
CA VAL A 45 -3.55 -5.39 -3.42
C VAL A 45 -4.41 -5.71 -2.19
N GLY A 46 -3.77 -5.87 -1.03
CA GLY A 46 -4.46 -6.15 0.22
C GLY A 46 -5.12 -7.54 0.33
N ALA A 47 -4.69 -8.53 -0.46
CA ALA A 47 -5.29 -9.87 -0.47
C ALA A 47 -5.44 -10.51 0.92
N SER A 48 -4.49 -10.27 1.84
CA SER A 48 -4.59 -10.77 3.22
C SER A 48 -5.77 -10.16 4.00
N PHE A 49 -6.07 -8.87 3.80
CA PHE A 49 -7.23 -8.21 4.41
C PHE A 49 -8.53 -8.74 3.81
N ALA A 50 -8.57 -8.95 2.49
CA ALA A 50 -9.72 -9.56 1.82
C ALA A 50 -9.99 -11.01 2.26
N SER A 51 -8.99 -11.68 2.83
CA SER A 51 -9.08 -13.07 3.32
C SER A 51 -9.41 -13.15 4.82
N TRP A 52 -9.56 -12.02 5.51
CA TRP A 52 -9.98 -12.03 6.90
C TRP A 52 -11.42 -12.56 7.06
N PRO A 53 -11.72 -13.27 8.17
CA PRO A 53 -13.10 -13.52 8.57
C PRO A 53 -13.90 -12.21 8.60
N ALA A 54 -15.18 -12.27 8.22
CA ALA A 54 -16.03 -11.10 8.06
C ALA A 54 -16.19 -10.26 9.35
N GLU A 55 -15.93 -10.85 10.50
CA GLU A 55 -16.00 -10.23 11.83
C GLU A 55 -14.69 -9.57 12.26
N THR A 56 -13.57 -9.87 11.60
CA THR A 56 -12.25 -9.33 12.00
C THR A 56 -12.20 -7.84 11.75
N ARG A 57 -11.70 -7.11 12.74
CA ARG A 57 -11.47 -5.66 12.68
C ARG A 57 -10.10 -5.34 13.25
N PHE A 58 -9.56 -4.17 12.90
CA PHE A 58 -8.36 -3.66 13.56
C PHE A 58 -8.61 -3.46 15.07
N ILE A 59 -7.60 -3.82 15.88
CA ILE A 59 -7.59 -3.57 17.32
C ILE A 59 -7.25 -2.10 17.65
N THR A 60 -6.50 -1.46 16.75
CA THR A 60 -6.09 -0.06 16.82
C THR A 60 -7.15 0.81 16.15
N PRO A 61 -7.60 1.89 16.80
CA PRO A 61 -8.56 2.78 16.18
C PRO A 61 -7.88 3.66 15.11
N SER A 62 -8.62 3.91 14.04
CA SER A 62 -8.32 4.91 13.02
C SER A 62 -8.97 6.24 13.38
N PHE A 63 -8.13 7.22 13.70
CA PHE A 63 -8.53 8.60 13.92
C PHE A 63 -7.78 9.52 12.93
N PRO A 64 -8.47 10.38 12.17
CA PRO A 64 -7.84 11.28 11.21
C PRO A 64 -7.18 12.48 11.90
N THR A 65 -6.11 12.24 12.66
CA THR A 65 -5.33 13.27 13.39
C THR A 65 -4.28 13.97 12.52
N ASN A 66 -4.32 13.76 11.20
CA ASN A 66 -3.32 14.28 10.26
C ASN A 66 -3.19 15.81 10.32
N SER A 67 -4.26 16.52 10.71
CA SER A 67 -4.28 17.98 10.89
C SER A 67 -3.45 18.50 12.07
N ILE A 68 -3.17 17.65 13.06
CA ILE A 68 -2.35 17.98 14.25
C ILE A 68 -0.98 17.28 14.22
N GLY A 69 -0.54 16.82 13.04
CA GLY A 69 0.79 16.27 12.84
C GLY A 69 0.96 14.79 13.23
N MET A 70 -0.13 14.08 13.53
CA MET A 70 -0.11 12.65 13.85
C MET A 70 -0.81 11.85 12.74
N LEU A 71 -0.13 10.83 12.22
CA LEU A 71 -0.69 9.91 11.25
C LEU A 71 -1.76 9.02 11.91
N ASP A 72 -2.87 8.78 11.21
CA ASP A 72 -3.80 7.69 11.55
C ASP A 72 -3.02 6.36 11.69
N LEU A 73 -3.22 5.64 12.79
CA LEU A 73 -2.44 4.45 13.13
C LEU A 73 -2.55 3.31 12.11
N ASN A 74 -3.66 3.23 11.37
CA ASN A 74 -3.85 2.21 10.33
C ASN A 74 -3.52 2.75 8.92
N SER A 75 -2.97 3.96 8.82
CA SER A 75 -2.54 4.56 7.56
C SER A 75 -1.10 4.21 7.22
N ILE A 76 -0.82 3.97 5.93
CA ILE A 76 0.53 3.71 5.39
C ILE A 76 1.06 4.87 4.53
N ALA A 77 0.30 5.96 4.42
CA ALA A 77 0.67 7.12 3.61
C ALA A 77 0.28 8.44 4.30
N ILE A 78 1.21 9.39 4.28
CA ILE A 78 0.99 10.74 4.80
C ILE A 78 -0.26 11.35 4.15
N LYS A 79 -1.08 12.05 4.94
CA LYS A 79 -2.36 12.66 4.52
C LYS A 79 -3.47 11.66 4.13
N THR A 80 -3.29 10.36 4.35
CA THR A 80 -4.38 9.37 4.22
C THR A 80 -4.85 8.87 5.57
N SER A 81 -6.10 8.41 5.65
CA SER A 81 -6.70 7.84 6.86
C SER A 81 -7.81 6.86 6.46
N PRO A 82 -7.74 5.58 6.87
CA PRO A 82 -8.84 4.64 6.73
C PRO A 82 -10.09 5.10 7.48
N GLY A 83 -9.94 5.69 8.68
CA GLY A 83 -11.08 6.20 9.46
C GLY A 83 -11.85 7.31 8.75
N PHE A 84 -11.15 8.15 7.98
CA PHE A 84 -11.78 9.14 7.11
C PHE A 84 -12.38 8.52 5.84
N SER A 85 -11.66 7.61 5.18
CA SER A 85 -12.05 7.09 3.86
C SER A 85 -13.16 6.04 3.91
N LEU A 86 -13.23 5.29 5.01
CA LEU A 86 -14.19 4.21 5.22
C LEU A 86 -15.30 4.60 6.21
N GLU A 87 -15.20 5.77 6.83
CA GLU A 87 -16.13 6.28 7.85
C GLU A 87 -16.34 5.31 9.04
N VAL A 88 -15.30 4.54 9.38
CA VAL A 88 -15.32 3.52 10.44
C VAL A 88 -14.05 3.63 11.29
N GLU A 89 -14.20 3.67 12.61
CA GLU A 89 -13.08 3.77 13.57
C GLU A 89 -12.19 2.52 13.55
N ARG A 90 -12.76 1.33 13.36
CA ARG A 90 -12.02 0.06 13.32
C ARG A 90 -12.33 -0.65 12.01
N PRO A 91 -11.61 -0.33 10.93
CA PRO A 91 -11.84 -0.95 9.63
C PRO A 91 -11.47 -2.45 9.60
#